data_AF-K7TC22-F1
#
_entry.id   AF-K7TC22-F1
#
_cell.length_a   1.000
_cell.length_b   1.000
_cell.length_c   1.000
_cell.angle_alpha   90.00
_cell.angle_beta   90.00
_cell.angle_gamma   90.00
#
_symmetry.space_group_name_H-M   'P 1'
#
loop_
_entity.id
_entity.type
_entity.pdbx_description
1 polymer ?
#
loop_
_entity_poly.entity_id
_entity_poly.type
_entity_poly.pdbx_seq_one_letter_code
_entity_poly.pdbx_strand_id
1 'polypeptide(L)'
;NIILEYKKQDILSLNIPHDINGTEHSTQKIQLIVKSKYGLDRIVWDDSALRSQGGQIQHGGSQSAQDYQAILPAYVQGGSNIYKVTARAYDRNGNSSNNVQLTITVLPNGQ
;
A
#
# COMPACT_ATOMS: atom_id res chain seq x y z
N ASN A 1 22.00 -32.64 -20.22
CA ASN A 1 22.10 -31.58 -19.21
C ASN A 1 20.68 -31.22 -18.80
N ILE A 2 20.17 -31.73 -17.69
CA ILE A 2 18.79 -31.43 -17.26
C ILE A 2 18.89 -30.19 -16.39
N ILE A 3 18.44 -29.05 -16.92
CA ILE A 3 18.34 -27.81 -16.15
C ILE A 3 17.14 -28.01 -15.24
N LEU A 4 17.41 -28.21 -13.96
CA LEU A 4 16.39 -28.15 -12.92
C LEU A 4 15.94 -26.68 -12.86
N GLU A 5 14.80 -26.35 -13.45
CA GLU A 5 14.12 -25.08 -13.18
C GLU A 5 13.69 -25.11 -11.71
N TYR A 6 14.56 -24.58 -10.84
CA TYR A 6 14.21 -24.35 -9.45
C TYR A 6 13.14 -23.25 -9.46
N LYS A 7 11.87 -23.64 -9.34
CA LYS A 7 10.76 -22.70 -9.17
C LYS A 7 11.02 -21.98 -7.86
N LYS A 8 11.60 -20.78 -7.94
CA LYS A 8 11.96 -19.97 -6.78
C LYS A 8 10.68 -19.73 -5.98
N GLN A 9 10.57 -20.37 -4.83
CA GLN A 9 9.43 -20.18 -3.96
C GLN A 9 9.50 -18.74 -3.44
N ASP A 10 8.46 -17.94 -3.66
CA ASP A 10 8.44 -16.57 -3.15
C ASP A 10 8.46 -16.60 -1.62
N ILE A 11 9.63 -16.28 -1.07
CA ILE A 11 9.88 -16.21 0.37
C ILE A 11 9.03 -15.10 1.02
N LEU A 12 8.80 -14.03 0.27
CA LEU A 12 7.99 -12.88 0.67
C LEU A 12 7.34 -12.24 -0.57
N SER A 13 6.02 -12.10 -0.58
CA SER A 13 5.28 -11.38 -1.63
C SER A 13 4.28 -10.42 -1.01
N LEU A 14 4.13 -9.25 -1.63
CA LEU A 14 3.12 -8.25 -1.28
C LEU A 14 2.23 -8.00 -2.50
N ASN A 15 0.93 -7.95 -2.29
CA ASN A 15 -0.06 -7.60 -3.30
C ASN A 15 -1.14 -6.69 -2.74
N ILE A 16 -1.67 -5.80 -3.59
CA ILE A 16 -2.77 -4.88 -3.31
C ILE A 16 -3.88 -5.22 -4.32
N PRO A 17 -4.97 -5.88 -3.91
CA PRO A 17 -5.97 -6.39 -4.83
C PRO A 17 -6.85 -5.30 -5.44
N HIS A 18 -6.97 -4.15 -4.76
CA HIS A 18 -7.88 -3.08 -5.14
C HIS A 18 -7.25 -1.71 -4.93
N ASP A 19 -7.43 -0.83 -5.90
CA ASP A 19 -7.22 0.61 -5.75
C ASP A 19 -8.30 1.23 -4.85
N ILE A 20 -8.06 2.45 -4.36
CA ILE A 20 -8.99 3.18 -3.49
C ILE A 20 -9.65 4.30 -4.28
N ASN A 21 -10.98 4.39 -4.15
CA ASN A 21 -11.75 5.58 -4.50
C ASN A 21 -12.49 6.01 -3.24
N GLY A 22 -12.26 7.23 -2.77
CA GLY A 22 -12.84 7.72 -1.52
C GLY A 22 -13.12 9.21 -1.58
N THR A 23 -14.05 9.67 -0.74
CA THR A 23 -14.32 11.10 -0.60
C THR A 23 -13.16 11.81 0.09
N GLU A 24 -12.99 13.10 -0.19
CA GLU A 24 -12.01 13.95 0.49
C GLU A 24 -12.14 13.86 2.02
N HIS A 25 -11.00 13.96 2.72
CA HIS A 25 -10.88 13.83 4.18
C HIS A 25 -11.35 12.50 4.79
N SER A 26 -11.77 11.53 3.97
CA SER A 26 -12.14 10.21 4.47
C SER A 26 -10.89 9.38 4.84
N THR A 27 -11.09 8.43 5.75
CA THR A 27 -10.11 7.39 6.06
C THR A 27 -10.53 6.09 5.38
N GLN A 28 -9.65 5.56 4.53
CA GLN A 28 -9.91 4.37 3.72
C GLN A 28 -9.00 3.23 4.14
N LYS A 29 -9.56 2.06 4.47
CA LYS A 29 -8.76 0.88 4.81
C LYS A 29 -8.04 0.36 3.57
N ILE A 30 -6.75 0.07 3.70
CA ILE A 30 -5.96 -0.54 2.63
C ILE A 30 -6.00 -2.05 2.80
N GLN A 31 -6.43 -2.77 1.77
CA GLN A 31 -6.36 -4.22 1.75
C GLN A 31 -5.00 -4.68 1.24
N LEU A 32 -4.27 -5.44 2.07
CA LEU A 32 -2.97 -5.98 1.74
C LEU A 32 -3.02 -7.51 1.81
N ILE A 33 -2.45 -8.16 0.80
CA ILE A 33 -2.25 -9.60 0.78
C ILE A 33 -0.74 -9.85 0.89
N VAL A 34 -0.33 -10.37 2.04
CA VAL A 34 1.07 -10.69 2.33
C VAL A 34 1.23 -12.21 2.47
N LYS A 35 2.21 -12.76 1.77
CA LYS A 35 2.70 -14.12 2.01
C LYS A 35 4.15 -14.02 2.46
N SER A 36 4.47 -14.56 3.62
CA SER A 36 5.83 -14.53 4.18
C SER A 36 6.17 -15.87 4.81
N LYS A 37 7.31 -16.46 4.43
CA LYS A 37 7.82 -17.69 5.02
C LYS A 37 8.36 -17.48 6.44
N TYR A 38 8.93 -16.31 6.72
CA TYR A 38 9.61 -15.99 7.98
C TYR A 38 8.80 -15.04 8.88
N GLY A 39 7.56 -14.73 8.51
CA GLY A 39 6.68 -13.78 9.18
C GLY A 39 6.96 -12.34 8.76
N LEU A 40 5.90 -11.57 8.54
CA LEU A 40 5.99 -10.14 8.24
C LEU A 40 6.58 -9.39 9.43
N ASP A 41 7.55 -8.51 9.16
CA ASP A 41 8.12 -7.57 10.13
C ASP A 41 7.48 -6.19 9.96
N ARG A 42 7.60 -5.60 8.77
CA ARG A 42 7.07 -4.26 8.47
C ARG A 42 6.70 -4.08 7.01
N ILE A 43 5.93 -3.04 6.74
CA ILE A 43 5.65 -2.54 5.40
C ILE A 43 6.13 -1.09 5.35
N VAL A 44 6.97 -0.78 4.38
CA VAL A 44 7.47 0.59 4.16
C VAL A 44 6.71 1.18 2.98
N TRP A 45 6.19 2.39 3.19
CA TRP A 45 5.43 3.15 2.20
C TRP A 45 6.23 4.35 1.68
N ASP A 46 6.13 4.59 0.39
CA ASP A 46 6.36 5.91 -0.20
C ASP A 46 5.00 6.52 -0.53
N ASP A 47 4.54 7.40 0.35
CA ASP A 47 3.28 8.12 0.29
C ASP A 47 3.47 9.63 0.06
N SER A 48 4.64 10.03 -0.44
CA SER A 48 5.00 11.44 -0.69
C SER A 48 3.97 12.17 -1.55
N ALA A 49 3.40 11.49 -2.56
CA ALA A 49 2.33 12.03 -3.39
C ALA A 49 1.09 12.46 -2.59
N LEU A 50 0.65 11.65 -1.63
CA LEU A 50 -0.46 12.00 -0.73
C LEU A 50 -0.07 13.12 0.24
N ARG A 51 1.11 13.02 0.86
CA ARG A 51 1.58 14.00 1.86
C ARG A 51 1.70 15.40 1.28
N SER A 52 2.07 15.52 0.00
CA SER A 52 2.14 16.81 -0.69
C SER A 52 0.81 17.58 -0.74
N GLN A 53 -0.32 16.88 -0.54
CA GLN A 53 -1.67 17.46 -0.50
C GLN A 53 -2.32 17.35 0.89
N GLY A 54 -1.56 16.98 1.92
CA GLY A 54 -2.07 16.84 3.30
C GLY A 54 -2.75 15.50 3.62
N GLY A 55 -2.66 14.52 2.72
CA GLY A 55 -3.03 13.12 3.01
C GLY A 55 -1.86 12.33 3.60
N GLN A 56 -2.08 11.08 3.97
CA GLN A 56 -1.01 10.17 4.42
C GLN A 56 -1.44 8.71 4.44
N ILE A 57 -0.47 7.80 4.41
CA ILE A 57 -0.67 6.39 4.79
C ILE A 57 -0.21 6.21 6.24
N GLN A 58 -1.04 5.60 7.08
CA GLN A 58 -0.70 5.31 8.47
C GLN A 58 -1.14 3.92 8.91
N HIS A 59 -0.56 3.42 10.00
CA HIS A 59 -0.98 2.18 10.63
C HIS A 59 -2.39 2.32 11.24
N GLY A 60 -3.23 1.28 11.13
CA GLY A 60 -4.61 1.25 11.66
C GLY A 60 -4.69 1.07 13.18
N GLY A 61 -3.56 0.80 13.84
CA GLY A 61 -3.44 0.74 15.30
C GLY A 61 -3.72 -0.64 15.91
N SER A 62 -4.06 -1.66 15.10
CA SER A 62 -4.13 -3.04 15.59
C SER A 62 -2.75 -3.65 15.87
N GLN A 63 -2.71 -4.88 16.36
CA GLN A 63 -1.46 -5.64 16.51
C GLN A 63 -0.91 -6.20 15.19
N SER A 64 -1.66 -6.07 14.09
CA SER A 64 -1.30 -6.66 12.80
C SER A 64 -0.39 -5.74 12.00
N ALA A 65 0.82 -6.20 11.66
CA ALA A 65 1.81 -5.43 10.87
C ALA A 65 1.37 -5.08 9.42
N GLN A 66 0.20 -5.54 8.99
CA GLN A 66 -0.42 -5.28 7.69
C GLN A 66 -1.65 -4.36 7.78
N ASP A 67 -1.95 -3.82 8.96
CA ASP A 67 -3.11 -2.95 9.17
C ASP A 67 -2.77 -1.51 8.81
N TYR A 68 -3.16 -1.08 7.62
CA TYR A 68 -2.92 0.28 7.12
C TYR A 68 -4.20 0.92 6.62
N GLN A 69 -4.23 2.25 6.76
CA GLN A 69 -5.29 3.11 6.24
C GLN A 69 -4.70 4.34 5.54
N ALA A 70 -5.39 4.80 4.51
CA ALA A 70 -5.10 6.03 3.81
C ALA A 70 -6.02 7.14 4.32
N ILE A 71 -5.45 8.25 4.77
CA ILE A 71 -6.18 9.49 5.02
C ILE A 71 -6.12 10.31 3.74
N LEU A 72 -7.28 10.53 3.12
CA LEU A 72 -7.36 11.22 1.84
C LEU A 72 -7.27 12.74 2.06
N PRO A 73 -6.56 13.48 1.19
CA PRO A 73 -6.48 14.94 1.23
C PRO A 73 -7.82 15.59 0.84
N ALA A 74 -7.85 16.93 0.89
CA ALA A 74 -8.93 17.71 0.29
C ALA A 74 -9.01 17.48 -1.23
N TYR A 75 -10.20 17.61 -1.80
CA TYR A 75 -10.34 17.58 -3.26
C TYR A 75 -9.81 18.87 -3.88
N VAL A 76 -8.99 18.75 -4.94
CA VAL A 76 -8.43 19.89 -5.67
C VAL A 76 -9.27 20.16 -6.92
N GLN A 77 -10.00 21.27 -6.93
CA GLN A 77 -10.80 21.68 -8.09
C GLN A 77 -9.90 21.90 -9.32
N GLY A 78 -10.23 21.22 -10.42
CA GLY A 78 -9.42 21.21 -11.65
C GLY A 78 -8.12 20.40 -11.57
N GLY A 79 -7.84 19.73 -10.45
CA GLY A 79 -6.67 18.86 -10.27
C GLY A 79 -6.91 17.42 -10.73
N SER A 80 -5.84 16.63 -10.79
CA SER A 80 -5.93 15.20 -11.15
C SER A 80 -6.66 14.37 -10.09
N ASN A 81 -6.50 14.73 -8.80
CA ASN A 81 -7.05 14.01 -7.65
C ASN A 81 -6.70 12.50 -7.62
N ILE A 82 -5.60 12.12 -8.27
CA ILE A 82 -5.08 10.76 -8.34
C ILE A 82 -3.68 10.75 -7.75
N TYR A 83 -3.49 9.93 -6.71
CA TYR A 83 -2.24 9.79 -5.98
C TYR A 83 -1.75 8.35 -6.10
N LYS A 84 -0.52 8.19 -6.59
CA LYS A 84 0.15 6.89 -6.67
C LYS A 84 1.13 6.80 -5.52
N VAL A 85 0.97 5.78 -4.71
CA VAL A 85 1.86 5.46 -3.58
C VAL A 85 2.43 4.07 -3.78
N THR A 86 3.59 3.78 -3.19
CA THR A 86 4.19 2.45 -3.30
C THR A 86 4.47 1.82 -1.94
N ALA A 87 4.48 0.49 -1.90
CA ALA A 87 4.76 -0.27 -0.69
C ALA A 87 5.71 -1.44 -0.97
N ARG A 88 6.56 -1.71 0.03
CA ARG A 88 7.42 -2.90 0.08
C ARG A 88 7.36 -3.52 1.46
N ALA A 89 7.09 -4.82 1.51
CA ALA A 89 7.12 -5.60 2.74
C ALA A 89 8.54 -6.08 3.04
N TYR A 90 8.85 -6.21 4.33
CA TYR A 90 10.07 -6.85 4.84
C TYR A 90 9.70 -7.92 5.86
N ASP A 91 10.36 -9.07 5.81
CA ASP A 91 10.22 -10.11 6.84
C ASP A 91 11.26 -9.96 7.95
N ARG A 92 11.13 -10.80 8.98
CA ARG A 92 12.02 -10.79 10.17
C ARG A 92 13.48 -11.15 9.87
N ASN A 93 13.74 -11.72 8.70
CA ASN A 93 15.09 -12.06 8.25
C ASN A 93 15.68 -10.98 7.33
N GLY A 94 14.94 -9.89 7.09
CA GLY A 94 15.35 -8.78 6.24
C GLY A 94 15.12 -9.00 4.74
N ASN A 95 14.43 -10.08 4.32
CA ASN A 95 14.06 -10.22 2.92
C ASN A 95 12.99 -9.19 2.56
N SER A 96 12.97 -8.76 1.30
CA SER A 96 11.99 -7.79 0.79
C SER A 96 11.09 -8.38 -0.28
N SER A 97 9.84 -7.94 -0.33
CA SER A 97 8.93 -8.23 -1.44
C SER A 97 9.28 -7.45 -2.72
N ASN A 98 8.53 -7.74 -3.79
CA ASN A 98 8.30 -6.79 -4.89
C ASN A 98 7.82 -5.41 -4.37
N ASN A 99 8.08 -4.34 -5.13
CA ASN A 99 7.45 -3.04 -4.87
C ASN A 99 6.08 -3.03 -5.56
N VAL A 100 5.01 -2.74 -4.82
CA VAL A 100 3.65 -2.63 -5.36
C VAL A 100 3.20 -1.18 -5.38
N GLN A 101 2.34 -0.83 -6.32
CA GLN A 101 1.70 0.48 -6.39
C GLN A 101 0.24 0.36 -5.91
N LEU A 102 -0.22 1.36 -5.18
CA LEU A 102 -1.63 1.62 -4.90
C LEU A 102 -2.01 2.95 -5.54
N THR A 103 -3.11 2.97 -6.28
CA THR A 103 -3.71 4.20 -6.81
C THR A 103 -4.86 4.63 -5.91
N ILE A 104 -4.87 5.91 -5.55
CA ILE A 104 -5.89 6.52 -4.69
C ILE A 104 -6.52 7.67 -5.45
N THR A 105 -7.81 7.58 -5.70
CA THR A 105 -8.62 8.64 -6.32
C THR A 105 -9.44 9.33 -5.23
N VAL A 106 -9.32 10.66 -5.15
CA VAL A 106 -10.11 11.49 -4.24
C VAL A 106 -11.31 12.05 -4.99
N LEU A 107 -12.50 11.82 -4.44
CA LEU A 107 -13.77 12.34 -4.93
C LEU A 107 -14.17 13.56 -4.09
N PRO A 108 -14.78 14.59 -4.70
CA PRO A 108 -15.30 15.71 -3.94
C PRO A 108 -16.44 15.23 -3.04
N ASN A 109 -16.62 15.87 -1.89
CA ASN A 109 -17.90 15.77 -1.18
C ASN A 109 -18.98 16.37 -2.08
N GLY A 110 -20.02 15.59 -2.39
CA GLY A 110 -21.10 16.04 -3.26
C GLY A 110 -21.67 17.36 -2.75
N GLN A 111 -21.75 18.35 -3.65
CA GLN A 111 -22.59 19.53 -3.46
C GLN A 111 -24.05 19.16 -3.65
#